data_AF-A0A1F6MVQ5-F1
#
_entry.id   AF-A0A1F6MVQ5-F1
#
_cell.length_a   1.000
_cell.length_b   1.000
_cell.length_c   1.000
_cell.angle_alpha   90.00
_cell.angle_beta   90.00
_cell.angle_gamma   90.00
#
_symmetry.space_group_name_H-M   'P 1'
#
loop_
_entity.id
_entity.type
_entity.pdbx_description
1 polymer ?
#
loop_
_entity_poly.entity_id
_entity_poly.type
_entity_poly.pdbx_seq_one_letter_code
_entity_poly.pdbx_strand_id
1 'polypeptide(L)'
;METVKCNYWRCANRIGLFLAILFALCFVFHYIRPVDAELRVKLFQMTFFRFSGMNFVSFILGLVQSYIYAYIGLGVWFLVGCCFKSGVECEHK
;
A
#
# COMPACT_ATOMS: atom_id res chain seq x y z
N MET A 1 -10.99 1.19 -30.49
CA MET A 1 -10.95 0.53 -29.16
C MET A 1 -11.01 1.62 -28.12
N GLU A 2 -12.04 1.61 -27.29
CA GLU A 2 -12.29 2.59 -26.24
C GLU A 2 -11.05 2.69 -25.35
N THR A 3 -10.37 3.83 -25.36
CA THR A 3 -9.23 4.07 -24.46
C THR A 3 -9.79 4.03 -23.05
N VAL A 4 -9.64 2.90 -22.36
CA VAL A 4 -9.94 2.82 -20.94
C VAL A 4 -9.01 3.83 -20.28
N LYS A 5 -9.55 5.02 -20.00
CA LYS A 5 -8.96 6.01 -19.10
C LYS A 5 -8.87 5.33 -17.74
N CYS A 6 -7.87 4.47 -17.57
CA CYS A 6 -7.49 3.94 -16.27
C CYS A 6 -6.98 5.14 -15.48
N ASN A 7 -7.91 5.86 -14.86
CA ASN A 7 -7.62 6.96 -13.98
C ASN A 7 -6.67 6.42 -12.91
N TYR A 8 -5.39 6.79 -13.03
CA TYR A 8 -4.34 6.44 -12.08
C TYR A 8 -4.83 6.62 -10.63
N TRP A 9 -5.52 7.75 -10.39
CA TRP A 9 -6.17 8.08 -9.14
C TRP A 9 -7.22 7.07 -8.68
N ARG A 10 -8.05 6.53 -9.59
CA ARG A 10 -9.07 5.53 -9.27
C ARG A 10 -8.44 4.16 -8.97
N CYS A 11 -7.40 3.77 -9.70
CA CYS A 11 -6.65 2.54 -9.43
C CYS A 11 -5.85 2.62 -8.12
N ALA A 12 -5.13 3.72 -7.90
CA ALA A 12 -4.40 4.00 -6.66
C ALA A 12 -5.36 3.99 -5.46
N ASN A 13 -6.54 4.61 -5.58
CA ASN A 13 -7.53 4.61 -4.51
C ASN A 13 -8.05 3.20 -4.20
N ARG A 14 -8.35 2.37 -5.22
CA ARG A 14 -8.79 0.98 -4.99
C ARG A 14 -7.74 0.14 -4.27
N ILE A 15 -6.49 0.27 -4.69
CA ILE A 15 -5.36 -0.48 -4.13
C ILE A 15 -5.02 0.04 -2.74
N GLY A 16 -5.02 1.36 -2.52
CA GLY A 16 -4.83 1.97 -1.20
C GLY A 16 -5.90 1.56 -0.21
N LEU A 17 -7.16 1.52 -0.63
CA LEU A 17 -8.27 1.08 0.21
C LEU A 17 -8.17 -0.42 0.52
N PHE A 18 -7.75 -1.25 -0.44
CA PHE A 18 -7.45 -2.67 -0.21
C PHE A 18 -6.32 -2.89 0.81
N LEU A 19 -5.19 -2.18 0.66
CA LEU A 19 -4.04 -2.26 1.58
C LEU A 19 -4.40 -1.76 2.98
N ALA A 20 -5.20 -0.69 3.08
CA ALA A 20 -5.68 -0.17 4.37
C ALA A 20 -6.61 -1.17 5.08
N ILE A 21 -7.53 -1.82 4.34
CA ILE A 21 -8.39 -2.87 4.89
C ILE A 21 -7.55 -4.08 5.33
N LEU A 22 -6.58 -4.50 4.53
CA LEU A 22 -5.67 -5.59 4.86
C LEU A 22 -4.90 -5.28 6.15
N PHE A 23 -4.36 -4.07 6.29
CA PHE A 23 -3.70 -3.61 7.50
C PHE A 23 -4.63 -3.66 8.71
N ALA A 24 -5.86 -3.17 8.57
CA ALA A 24 -6.85 -3.19 9.64
C ALA A 24 -7.21 -4.62 10.07
N LEU A 25 -7.37 -5.54 9.12
CA LEU A 25 -7.59 -6.95 9.39
C LEU A 25 -6.40 -7.58 10.10
N CYS A 26 -5.16 -7.29 9.68
CA CYS A 26 -3.96 -7.77 10.37
C CYS A 26 -3.86 -7.26 11.82
N PHE A 27 -4.27 -6.02 12.05
CA PHE A 27 -4.31 -5.43 13.40
C PHE A 27 -5.36 -6.12 14.28
N VAL A 28 -6.58 -6.33 13.77
CA VAL A 28 -7.64 -7.05 14.50
C VAL A 28 -7.27 -8.52 14.73
N PHE A 29 -6.69 -9.18 13.72
CA PHE A 29 -6.27 -10.58 13.82
C PHE A 29 -5.19 -10.78 14.88
N HIS A 30 -4.33 -9.79 15.12
CA HIS A 30 -3.37 -9.82 16.22
C HIS A 30 -4.06 -9.97 17.57
N TYR A 31 -5.18 -9.27 17.81
CA TYR A 31 -5.94 -9.38 19.05
C TYR A 31 -6.64 -10.74 19.20
N ILE A 32 -7.07 -11.36 18.09
CA ILE A 32 -7.77 -12.65 18.11
C ILE A 32 -6.79 -13.82 18.31
N ARG A 33 -5.59 -13.76 17.71
CA ARG A 33 -4.58 -14.84 17.76
C ARG A 33 -3.19 -14.26 18.06
N PRO A 34 -2.74 -14.24 19.32
CA PRO A 34 -1.43 -13.71 19.70
C PRO A 34 -0.27 -14.71 19.49
N VAL A 35 -0.46 -15.77 18.71
CA VAL A 35 0.65 -16.65 18.26
C VAL A 35 1.59 -15.78 17.42
N ASP A 36 2.77 -15.49 17.95
CA ASP A 36 3.83 -14.63 17.37
C ASP A 36 3.52 -13.12 17.34
N ALA A 37 2.95 -12.61 18.43
CA ALA A 37 2.76 -11.17 18.64
C ALA A 37 4.07 -10.36 18.50
N GLU A 38 5.18 -10.87 19.02
CA GLU A 38 6.48 -10.18 19.00
C GLU A 38 7.02 -10.02 17.58
N LEU A 39 6.90 -11.06 16.74
CA LEU A 39 7.34 -11.02 15.35
C LEU A 39 6.52 -10.01 14.55
N ARG A 40 5.19 -9.97 14.73
CA ARG A 40 4.32 -8.96 14.10
C ARG A 40 4.70 -7.53 14.51
N VAL A 41 4.96 -7.29 15.80
CA VAL A 41 5.36 -5.96 16.29
C VAL A 41 6.69 -5.54 15.69
N LYS A 42 7.69 -6.42 15.64
CA LYS A 42 8.98 -6.14 14.99
C LYS A 42 8.82 -5.85 13.50
N LEU A 43 7.97 -6.61 12.80
CA LEU A 43 7.67 -6.37 11.38
C LEU A 43 7.03 -4.99 11.16
N PHE A 44 6.08 -4.62 12.03
CA PHE A 44 5.46 -3.29 11.98
C PHE A 44 6.44 -2.17 12.30
N GLN A 45 7.37 -2.36 13.23
CA GLN A 45 8.44 -1.39 13.52
C GLN A 45 9.40 -1.18 12.36
N MET A 46 9.67 -2.23 11.57
CA MET A 46 10.50 -2.11 10.36
C MET A 46 9.77 -1.47 9.19
N THR A 47 8.46 -1.73 9.07
CA THR A 47 7.66 -1.28 7.92
C THR A 47 7.09 0.13 8.11
N PHE A 48 6.76 0.52 9.35
CA PHE A 48 6.10 1.80 9.65
C PHE A 48 7.02 2.68 10.48
N PHE A 49 7.33 3.87 9.94
CA PHE A 49 8.13 4.86 10.65
C PHE A 49 7.39 5.32 11.90
N ARG A 50 8.08 5.28 13.05
CA ARG A 50 7.61 5.74 14.38
C ARG A 50 6.55 4.84 15.03
N PHE A 51 6.58 3.54 14.75
CA PHE A 51 5.71 2.57 15.41
C PHE A 51 6.21 2.25 16.85
N SER A 52 5.58 2.86 17.87
CA SER A 52 5.91 2.63 19.28
C SER A 52 4.86 1.72 19.94
N GLY A 53 4.86 0.44 19.55
CA GLY A 53 3.96 -0.58 20.06
C GLY A 53 2.55 -0.55 19.45
N MET A 54 1.74 -1.55 19.80
CA MET A 54 0.33 -1.67 19.38
C MET A 54 -0.57 -0.76 20.22
N ASN A 55 -0.54 0.52 19.90
CA ASN A 55 -1.44 1.54 20.45
C ASN A 55 -2.39 2.06 19.36
N PHE A 56 -3.52 2.64 19.76
CA PHE A 56 -4.51 3.20 18.82
C PHE A 56 -3.91 4.28 17.89
N VAL A 57 -2.93 5.04 18.38
CA VAL A 57 -2.17 6.01 17.57
C VAL A 57 -1.36 5.32 16.47
N SER A 58 -0.68 4.22 16.80
CA SER A 58 0.10 3.43 15.84
C SER A 58 -0.79 2.78 14.79
N PHE A 59 -2.02 2.40 15.16
CA PHE A 59 -3.03 1.92 14.21
C PHE A 59 -3.39 3.00 13.19
N ILE A 60 -3.75 4.21 13.63
CA ILE A 60 -4.12 5.29 12.71
C ILE A 60 -2.92 5.68 11.82
N LEU A 61 -1.73 5.81 12.40
CA LEU A 61 -0.51 6.12 11.63
C LEU A 61 -0.18 5.04 10.59
N GLY A 62 -0.32 3.76 10.94
CA GLY A 62 -0.10 2.66 9.99
C GLY A 62 -1.16 2.61 8.89
N LEU A 63 -2.40 2.95 9.19
CA LEU A 63 -3.49 3.00 8.21
C LEU A 63 -3.26 4.14 7.20
N VAL A 64 -2.87 5.32 7.68
CA VAL A 64 -2.48 6.44 6.81
C VAL A 64 -1.24 6.11 5.99
N GLN A 65 -0.19 5.54 6.60
CA GLN A 65 1.04 5.18 5.90
C GLN A 65 0.79 4.09 4.84
N SER A 66 0.02 3.04 5.14
CA SER A 66 -0.31 1.98 4.16
C SER A 66 -1.08 2.52 2.95
N TYR A 67 -1.97 3.49 3.18
CA TYR A 67 -2.65 4.20 2.11
C TYR A 67 -1.66 5.02 1.25
N ILE A 68 -0.74 5.77 1.86
CA ILE A 68 0.30 6.52 1.14
C ILE A 68 1.24 5.58 0.36
N TYR A 69 1.65 4.46 0.94
CA TYR A 69 2.49 3.46 0.28
C TYR A 69 1.83 2.87 -0.97
N ALA A 70 0.51 2.75 -1.02
CA ALA A 70 -0.18 2.33 -2.22
C ALA A 70 -0.03 3.33 -3.38
N TYR A 71 -0.07 4.64 -3.09
CA TYR A 71 0.17 5.68 -4.10
C TYR A 71 1.63 5.71 -4.54
N ILE A 72 2.57 5.57 -3.61
CA ILE A 72 4.00 5.51 -3.93
C ILE A 72 4.29 4.26 -4.77
N GLY A 73 3.75 3.09 -4.38
CA GLY A 73 3.91 1.84 -5.10
C GLY A 73 3.35 1.90 -6.51
N LEU A 74 2.16 2.50 -6.70
CA LEU A 74 1.61 2.70 -8.05
C LEU A 74 2.44 3.69 -8.87
N GLY A 75 2.96 4.75 -8.24
CA GLY A 75 3.80 5.75 -8.90
C GLY A 75 5.13 5.16 -9.36
N VAL A 76 5.77 4.36 -8.52
CA VAL A 76 6.97 3.58 -8.87
C VAL A 76 6.64 2.55 -9.94
N TRP A 77 5.53 1.83 -9.85
CA TRP A 77 5.10 0.89 -10.89
C TRP A 77 4.87 1.57 -12.23
N PHE A 78 4.30 2.77 -12.24
CA PHE A 78 4.12 3.55 -13.46
C PHE A 78 5.45 4.07 -14.00
N LEU A 79 6.36 4.54 -13.15
CA LEU A 79 7.72 4.96 -13.53
C LEU A 79 8.55 3.81 -14.08
N VAL A 80 8.57 2.67 -13.39
CA VAL A 80 9.29 1.45 -13.79
C VAL A 80 8.62 0.84 -15.01
N GLY A 81 7.29 0.79 -15.06
CA GLY A 81 6.52 0.29 -16.20
C GLY A 81 6.68 1.16 -17.44
N CYS A 82 6.70 2.49 -17.33
CA CYS A 82 7.01 3.38 -18.45
C CYS A 82 8.49 3.33 -18.84
N CYS A 83 9.42 3.17 -17.89
CA CYS A 83 10.85 3.00 -18.20
C CYS A 83 11.14 1.64 -18.86
N PHE A 84 10.49 0.55 -18.42
CA PHE A 84 10.63 -0.79 -19.03
C PHE A 84 9.79 -0.97 -20.30
N LYS A 85 8.80 -0.11 -20.53
CA LYS A 85 7.97 -0.09 -21.73
C LYS A 85 8.31 1.08 -22.67
N SER A 86 9.49 1.68 -22.53
CA SER A 86 10.05 2.63 -23.50
C SER A 86 10.61 1.93 -24.76
N GLY A 87 10.01 0.81 -25.16
CA GLY A 87 10.39 0.05 -26.35
C GLY A 87 9.24 -0.24 -27.33
N VAL A 88 7.97 -0.02 -26.97
CA VAL A 88 6.86 -0.33 -27.88
C VAL A 88 5.73 0.69 -27.73
N GLU A 89 5.65 1.57 -28.73
CA GLU A 89 4.47 2.34 -29.16
C GLU A 89 3.97 3.49 -28.27
N CYS A 90 4.81 4.51 -28.12
CA CYS A 90 4.34 5.89 -28.18
C CYS A 90 4.63 6.46 -29.58
N GLU A 91 4.07 5.84 -30.63
CA GLU A 91 4.11 6.41 -31.97
C GLU A 91 2.75 7.03 -32.32
N HIS A 92 2.80 8.35 -32.42
CA HIS A 92 1.93 9.24 -33.21
C HIS A 92 0.89 8.56 -34.12
N LYS A 93 -0.40 8.75 -33.80
CA LYS A 93 -1.35 9.47 -34.68
C LYS A 93 -2.68 9.75 -33.99
#